data_AF-A0A2A2LEH9-F1
#
_entry.id   AF-A0A2A2LEH9-F1
#
_cell.length_a   1.000
_cell.length_b   1.000
_cell.length_c   1.000
_cell.angle_alpha   90.00
_cell.angle_beta   90.00
_cell.angle_gamma   90.00
#
_symmetry.space_group_name_H-M   'P 1'
#
loop_
_entity.id
_entity.type
_entity.pdbx_description
1 polymer ?
#
loop_
_entity_poly.entity_id
_entity_poly.type
_entity_poly.pdbx_seq_one_letter_code
_entity_poly.pdbx_strand_id
1 'polypeptide(L)'
;MNTSKTEYLELEPRTPGDIELDGTKLPRANDFKYLGDRISADGESLSAVKGRIDAAWLKWRQCSGVLCDRKMPTKLKSRIYRTVMVWSRAATRPEPSCKDSMESGVGWYPTPRKTEDTVH
;
A
#
# COMPACT_ATOMS: atom_id res chain seq x y z
N MET A 1 7.57 17.34 25.81
CA MET A 1 6.85 16.63 24.72
C MET A 1 5.40 17.10 24.75
N ASN A 2 4.67 17.16 23.62
CA ASN A 2 3.30 17.67 23.65
C ASN A 2 2.31 16.52 23.95
N THR A 3 1.91 16.39 25.21
CA THR A 3 0.98 15.34 25.68
C THR A 3 -0.41 15.43 25.07
N SER A 4 -0.87 16.62 24.64
CA SER A 4 -2.21 16.79 24.04
C SER A 4 -2.31 16.34 22.58
N LYS A 5 -1.18 16.12 21.92
CA LYS A 5 -1.09 15.60 20.54
C LYS A 5 -0.51 14.19 20.46
N THR A 6 -0.18 13.60 21.60
CA THR A 6 0.48 12.30 21.64
C THR A 6 -0.55 11.25 22.05
N GLU A 7 -0.65 10.20 21.24
CA GLU A 7 -1.39 8.97 21.55
C GLU A 7 -0.42 7.80 21.42
N TYR A 8 -0.70 6.70 22.11
CA TYR A 8 0.10 5.49 22.00
C TYR A 8 -0.73 4.31 21.54
N LEU A 9 -0.09 3.39 20.82
CA LEU A 9 -0.64 2.10 20.40
C LEU A 9 0.15 1.01 21.12
N GLU A 10 -0.57 0.07 21.75
CA GLU A 10 0.03 -1.11 22.37
C GLU A 10 -0.40 -2.36 21.58
N LEU A 11 0.58 -3.12 21.10
CA LEU A 11 0.36 -4.39 20.40
C LEU A 11 0.14 -5.50 21.43
N GLU A 12 -0.74 -6.45 21.12
CA GLU A 12 -0.97 -7.59 22.01
C GLU A 12 0.28 -8.46 22.22
N PRO A 13 0.44 -9.07 23.41
CA PRO A 13 -0.48 -9.05 24.55
C PRO A 13 -0.41 -7.77 25.38
N ARG A 14 -1.58 -7.26 25.79
CA ARG A 14 -1.70 -5.99 26.53
C ARG A 14 -1.10 -6.11 27.93
N THR A 15 -0.27 -5.15 28.31
CA THR A 15 0.20 -5.02 29.68
C THR A 15 -0.86 -4.32 30.55
N PRO A 16 -1.05 -4.74 31.81
CA PRO A 16 -1.95 -4.04 32.72
C PRO A 16 -1.30 -2.71 33.15
N GLY A 17 -1.74 -1.61 32.52
CA GLY A 17 -1.29 -0.26 32.85
C GLY A 17 -1.56 0.75 31.74
N ASP A 18 -1.77 2.02 32.12
CA ASP A 18 -1.80 3.13 31.18
C ASP A 18 -0.42 3.80 31.12
N ILE A 19 -0.02 4.27 29.95
CA ILE A 19 1.21 5.05 29.79
C ILE A 19 0.96 6.49 30.24
N GLU A 20 1.72 6.95 31.23
CA GLU A 20 1.71 8.32 31.73
C GLU A 20 2.97 9.06 31.28
N LEU A 21 2.79 10.31 30.84
CA LEU A 21 3.86 11.23 30.50
C LEU A 21 3.64 12.55 31.24
N ASP A 22 4.65 13.00 31.99
CA ASP A 22 4.59 14.24 32.78
C ASP A 22 3.36 14.31 33.72
N GLY A 23 2.96 13.17 34.30
CA GLY A 23 1.79 13.06 35.18
C GLY A 23 0.44 13.10 34.46
N THR A 24 0.44 13.12 33.12
CA THR A 24 -0.77 13.07 32.29
C THR A 24 -0.90 11.69 31.65
N LYS A 25 -2.06 11.06 31.81
CA LYS A 25 -2.39 9.80 31.11
C LYS A 25 -2.53 10.05 29.62
N LEU A 26 -1.81 9.29 28.81
CA LEU A 26 -1.92 9.37 27.36
C LEU A 26 -3.15 8.58 26.88
N PRO A 27 -3.84 9.05 25.82
CA PRO A 27 -4.90 8.26 25.20
C PRO A 27 -4.30 7.08 24.45
N ARG A 28 -4.99 5.94 24.52
CA ARG A 28 -4.65 4.73 23.79
C ARG A 28 -5.42 4.69 22.47
N ALA A 29 -4.71 4.56 21.36
CA ALA A 29 -5.28 4.36 20.03
C ALA A 29 -5.51 2.87 19.77
N ASN A 30 -6.55 2.53 19.00
CA ASN A 30 -6.75 1.17 18.46
C ASN A 30 -6.05 0.98 17.12
N ASP A 31 -5.92 2.06 16.34
CA ASP A 31 -5.38 2.06 15.00
C ASP A 31 -4.48 3.28 14.80
N PHE A 32 -3.34 3.09 14.15
CA PHE A 32 -2.42 4.17 13.81
C PHE A 32 -1.93 4.06 12.36
N LYS A 33 -1.81 5.20 11.68
CA LYS A 33 -1.20 5.23 10.34
C LYS A 33 0.29 5.50 10.46
N TYR A 34 1.10 4.51 10.12
CA TYR A 34 2.55 4.60 10.15
C TYR A 34 3.14 4.30 8.77
N LEU A 35 3.98 5.20 8.26
CA LEU A 35 4.65 5.06 6.96
C LEU A 35 3.71 4.75 5.76
N GLY A 36 2.45 5.14 5.87
CA GLY A 36 1.43 4.90 4.83
C GLY A 36 0.57 3.66 5.07
N ASP A 37 0.98 2.74 5.94
CA ASP A 37 0.24 1.55 6.32
C ASP A 37 -0.50 1.76 7.66
N ARG A 38 -1.59 1.01 7.88
CA ARG A 38 -2.36 1.07 9.12
C ARG A 38 -1.94 -0.07 10.03
N ILE A 39 -1.60 0.25 11.28
CA ILE A 39 -1.22 -0.70 12.33
C ILE A 39 -2.36 -0.70 13.35
N SER A 40 -2.92 -1.86 13.63
CA SER A 40 -3.97 -2.05 14.63
C SER A 40 -3.41 -2.70 15.90
N ALA A 41 -4.05 -2.44 17.04
CA ALA A 41 -3.63 -2.90 18.37
C ALA A 41 -3.68 -4.44 18.51
N ASP A 42 -4.56 -5.08 17.76
CA ASP A 42 -4.67 -6.54 17.60
C ASP A 42 -3.50 -7.17 16.80
N GLY A 43 -2.57 -6.36 16.29
CA GLY A 43 -1.47 -6.83 15.44
C GLY A 43 -1.87 -7.11 13.99
N GLU A 44 -3.06 -6.68 13.54
CA GLU A 44 -3.59 -6.89 12.19
C GLU A 44 -2.84 -6.11 11.08
N SER A 45 -1.60 -5.68 11.30
CA SER A 45 -0.70 -5.24 10.21
C SER A 45 -0.61 -6.30 9.10
N LEU A 46 -0.78 -7.58 9.46
CA LEU A 46 -0.87 -8.70 8.53
C LEU A 46 -1.98 -8.53 7.47
N SER A 47 -3.10 -7.86 7.78
CA SER A 47 -4.20 -7.64 6.84
C SER A 47 -3.78 -6.73 5.67
N ALA A 48 -3.07 -5.63 5.97
CA ALA A 48 -2.52 -4.72 4.98
C ALA A 48 -1.45 -5.40 4.13
N VAL A 49 -0.56 -6.18 4.77
CA VAL A 49 0.46 -6.97 4.06
C VAL A 49 -0.17 -8.02 3.16
N LYS A 50 -1.20 -8.74 3.64
CA LYS A 50 -1.94 -9.74 2.87
C LYS A 50 -2.61 -9.09 1.65
N GLY A 51 -3.29 -7.96 1.84
CA GLY A 51 -3.89 -7.21 0.72
C GLY A 51 -2.86 -6.82 -0.35
N ARG A 52 -1.64 -6.44 0.06
CA ARG A 52 -0.54 -6.14 -0.87
C ARG A 52 -0.04 -7.37 -1.62
N ILE A 53 0.09 -8.50 -0.92
CA ILE A 53 0.47 -9.78 -1.54
C ILE A 53 -0.60 -10.20 -2.55
N ASP A 54 -1.88 -10.13 -2.19
CA ASP A 54 -3.00 -10.50 -3.05
C ASP A 54 -3.07 -9.60 -4.29
N ALA A 55 -2.89 -8.29 -4.13
CA ALA A 55 -2.84 -7.34 -5.25
C ALA A 55 -1.65 -7.59 -6.19
N ALA A 56 -0.46 -7.84 -5.63
CA ALA A 56 0.72 -8.20 -6.41
C ALA A 56 0.51 -9.52 -7.16
N TRP A 57 -0.11 -10.51 -6.50
CA TRP A 57 -0.41 -11.80 -7.09
C TRP A 57 -1.43 -11.70 -8.24
N LEU A 58 -2.48 -10.89 -8.07
CA LEU A 58 -3.46 -10.64 -9.13
C LEU A 58 -2.81 -10.02 -10.36
N LYS A 59 -1.94 -9.02 -10.17
CA LYS A 59 -1.17 -8.39 -11.26
C LYS A 59 -0.20 -9.37 -11.91
N TRP A 60 0.48 -10.20 -11.13
CA TRP A 60 1.34 -11.26 -11.66
C TRP A 60 0.57 -12.21 -12.57
N ARG A 61 -0.62 -12.68 -12.14
CA ARG A 61 -1.47 -13.56 -12.95
C ARG A 61 -1.88 -12.92 -14.27
N GLN A 62 -2.20 -11.63 -14.28
CA GLN A 62 -2.53 -10.89 -15.51
C GLN A 62 -1.37 -10.86 -16.52
N CYS A 63 -0.13 -10.71 -16.04
CA CYS A 63 1.04 -10.64 -16.91
C CYS A 63 1.65 -12.02 -17.23
N SER A 64 1.33 -13.05 -16.45
CA SER A 64 1.95 -14.38 -16.56
C SER A 64 1.78 -15.00 -17.95
N GLY A 65 0.61 -14.87 -18.59
CA GLY A 65 0.39 -15.38 -19.94
C GLY A 65 1.30 -14.73 -20.99
N VAL A 66 1.50 -13.42 -20.90
CA VAL A 66 2.42 -12.68 -21.78
C VAL A 66 3.87 -13.09 -21.50
N LEU A 67 4.25 -13.22 -20.23
CA LEU A 67 5.60 -13.60 -19.83
C LEU A 67 5.96 -15.05 -20.20
N CYS A 68 4.98 -15.95 -20.21
CA CYS A 68 5.13 -17.36 -20.56
C CYS A 68 5.16 -17.62 -22.07
N ASP A 69 4.85 -16.63 -22.92
CA ASP A 69 4.92 -16.79 -24.36
C ASP A 69 6.36 -17.06 -24.82
N ARG A 70 6.56 -18.17 -25.55
CA ARG A 70 7.87 -18.56 -26.08
C ARG A 70 8.34 -17.64 -27.22
N LYS A 71 7.42 -16.96 -27.90
CA LYS A 71 7.72 -16.02 -29.00
C LYS A 71 8.19 -14.65 -28.51
N MET A 72 8.01 -14.37 -27.22
CA MET A 72 8.34 -13.07 -26.65
C MET A 72 9.86 -12.90 -26.45
N PRO A 73 10.45 -11.78 -26.93
CA PRO A 73 11.87 -11.51 -26.75
C PRO A 73 12.28 -11.40 -25.28
N THR A 74 13.41 -11.99 -24.90
CA THR A 74 13.92 -12.01 -23.52
C THR A 74 14.14 -10.61 -22.94
N LYS A 75 14.56 -9.64 -23.76
CA LYS A 75 14.71 -8.23 -23.35
C LYS A 75 13.37 -7.59 -22.94
N LEU A 76 12.28 -7.97 -23.60
CA LEU A 76 10.95 -7.47 -23.26
C LEU A 76 10.44 -8.16 -21.99
N LYS A 77 10.69 -9.47 -21.82
CA LYS A 77 10.37 -10.20 -20.58
C LYS A 77 11.04 -9.57 -19.36
N SER A 78 12.33 -9.24 -19.44
CA SER A 78 13.05 -8.64 -18.33
C SER A 78 12.55 -7.24 -17.96
N ARG A 79 12.13 -6.44 -18.95
CA ARG A 79 11.49 -5.15 -18.73
C ARG A 79 10.14 -5.31 -18.01
N ILE A 80 9.27 -6.18 -18.49
CA ILE A 80 7.96 -6.41 -17.87
C ILE A 80 8.12 -6.97 -16.46
N TYR A 81 9.04 -7.91 -16.25
CA TYR A 81 9.33 -8.44 -14.91
C TYR A 81 9.75 -7.34 -13.93
N ARG A 82 10.68 -6.46 -14.32
CA ARG A 82 11.09 -5.31 -13.50
C ARG A 82 9.91 -4.39 -13.22
N THR A 83 9.08 -4.09 -14.22
CA THR A 83 7.89 -3.27 -14.05
C THR A 83 6.90 -3.91 -13.08
N VAL A 84 6.50 -5.17 -13.26
CA VAL A 84 5.54 -5.84 -12.37
C VAL A 84 6.05 -5.86 -10.92
N MET A 85 7.34 -6.16 -10.71
CA MET A 85 7.95 -6.19 -9.38
C MET A 85 8.11 -4.79 -8.74
N VAL A 86 8.44 -3.77 -9.54
CA VAL A 86 8.57 -2.38 -9.06
C VAL A 86 7.20 -1.78 -8.76
N TRP A 87 6.17 -2.09 -9.56
CA TRP A 87 4.82 -1.58 -9.34
C TRP A 87 4.14 -2.24 -8.14
N SER A 88 4.48 -3.47 -7.78
CA SER A 88 4.09 -4.05 -6.48
C SER A 88 4.62 -3.23 -5.29
N ARG A 89 5.74 -2.51 -5.44
CA ARG A 89 6.26 -1.60 -4.41
C ARG A 89 5.58 -0.22 -4.45
N ALA A 90 5.10 0.23 -5.61
CA ALA A 90 4.47 1.54 -5.81
C ALA A 90 2.94 1.56 -5.65
N ALA A 91 2.28 0.40 -5.73
CA ALA A 91 0.87 0.22 -5.37
C ALA A 91 0.60 0.37 -3.85
N THR A 92 1.61 0.80 -3.09
CA THR A 92 1.59 1.30 -1.70
C THR A 92 0.73 2.55 -1.50
N ARG A 93 0.04 3.05 -2.52
CA ARG A 93 -1.02 4.03 -2.33
C ARG A 93 -2.32 3.26 -2.13
N PRO A 94 -2.88 3.17 -0.90
CA PRO A 94 -4.18 2.54 -0.72
C PRO A 94 -5.17 3.25 -1.62
N GLU A 95 -5.95 2.47 -2.37
CA GLU A 95 -7.18 2.98 -2.96
C GLU A 95 -7.97 3.72 -1.87
N PRO A 96 -8.57 4.88 -2.17
CA PRO A 96 -9.46 5.52 -1.23
C PRO A 96 -10.60 4.55 -0.94
N SER A 97 -10.63 4.04 0.29
CA SER A 97 -11.79 3.39 0.87
C SER A 97 -12.89 4.44 1.06
N CYS A 98 -13.48 4.88 -0.04
CA CYS A 98 -14.81 5.46 -0.10
C CYS A 98 -15.49 4.81 -1.31
N LYS A 99 -16.11 3.64 -1.09
CA LYS A 99 -17.04 3.02 -2.04
C LYS A 99 -18.46 3.60 -1.95
N ASP A 100 -18.61 4.79 -1.36
CA ASP A 100 -19.85 5.56 -1.37
C ASP A 100 -19.62 6.89 -2.11
N SER A 101 -19.40 6.80 -3.43
CA SER A 101 -19.70 7.86 -4.40
C SER A 101 -19.36 7.33 -5.79
N MET A 102 -20.31 6.58 -6.33
CA MET A 102 -20.33 6.18 -7.71
C MET A 102 -20.70 7.40 -8.56
N GLU A 103 -19.70 8.10 -9.13
CA GLU A 103 -19.90 8.84 -10.37
C GLU A 103 -19.38 8.00 -11.53
N SER A 104 -20.33 7.38 -12.21
CA SER A 104 -20.16 6.71 -13.49
C SER A 104 -19.71 7.73 -14.54
N GLY A 105 -18.43 7.72 -14.93
CA GLY A 105 -18.05 8.56 -16.07
C GLY A 105 -16.58 8.70 -16.44
N VAL A 106 -15.61 8.29 -15.62
CA VAL A 106 -14.18 8.52 -15.95
C VAL A 106 -13.39 7.22 -15.97
N GLY A 107 -12.97 6.83 -17.18
CA GLY A 107 -12.15 5.64 -17.41
C GLY A 107 -10.81 5.76 -16.72
N TRP A 108 -10.52 4.80 -15.83
CA TRP A 108 -9.24 4.69 -15.13
C TRP A 108 -8.19 4.05 -16.06
N TYR A 109 -7.67 4.81 -17.01
CA TYR A 109 -6.40 4.48 -17.67
C TYR A 109 -5.36 5.52 -17.28
N PRO A 110 -4.19 5.12 -16.72
CA PRO A 110 -3.06 6.02 -16.60
C PRO A 110 -2.64 6.44 -18.01
N THR A 111 -2.70 7.75 -18.30
CA THR A 111 -2.17 8.33 -19.53
C THR A 111 -0.67 8.06 -19.61
N PRO A 112 -0.15 7.52 -20.74
CA PRO A 112 1.29 7.37 -20.91
C PRO A 112 1.94 8.75 -20.93
N ARG A 113 2.94 8.94 -20.06
CA ARG A 113 3.78 10.13 -20.00
C ARG A 113 4.44 10.30 -21.38
N LYS A 114 4.05 11.33 -22.14
CA LYS A 114 4.74 11.70 -23.39
C LYS A 114 6.16 12.10 -23.03
N THR A 115 7.15 11.36 -23.54
CA THR A 115 8.50 11.88 -23.70
C THR A 115 8.49 12.69 -25.00
N GLU A 116 8.46 14.01 -24.87
CA GLU A 116 8.77 14.93 -25.97
C GLU A 116 10.30 14.89 -26.18
N ASP A 117 10.75 14.07 -27.12
CA ASP A 117 12.05 14.26 -27.75
C ASP A 117 11.78 14.95 -29.10
N THR A 118 11.87 16.28 -29.11
CA THR A 118 11.94 17.07 -30.35
C THR A 118 13.41 17.24 -30.71
N VAL A 119 13.89 16.49 -31.68
CA VAL A 119 15.02 16.86 -32.53
C VAL A 119 14.62 16.59 -33.98
N HIS A 120 14.30 17.65 -34.69
CA HIS A 120 14.79 17.94 -36.04
C HIS A 120 14.48 19.40 -36.41
#